data_AF-A0A537JZE4-F1
#
_entry.id   AF-A0A537JZE4-F1
#
_cell.length_a   1.000
_cell.length_b   1.000
_cell.length_c   1.000
_cell.angle_alpha   90.00
_cell.angle_beta   90.00
_cell.angle_gamma   90.00
#
_symmetry.space_group_name_H-M   'P 1'
#
loop_
_entity.id
_entity.type
_entity.pdbx_description
1 polymer ?
#
loop_
_entity_poly.entity_id
_entity_poly.type
_entity_poly.pdbx_seq_one_letter_code
_entity_poly.pdbx_strand_id
1 'polypeptide(L)'
;PNWVRGQSMPIEMNCDLEKVIDNIDHICQLAGNADHVAIGSDLDGAFGKEQSPYDLETIADLQNVQLLLKKRGYSTADIGKIMHGNWLRFLRKAWK
;
A
#
# COMPACT_ATOMS: atom_id res chain seq x y z
N PRO A 1 -8.90 -6.04 13.07
CA PRO A 1 -9.73 -7.16 13.59
C PRO A 1 -11.16 -6.68 13.89
N ASN A 2 -12.20 -7.49 13.59
CA ASN A 2 -13.64 -7.16 13.70
C ASN A 2 -14.24 -6.33 12.55
N TRP A 3 -13.63 -6.33 11.36
CA TRP A 3 -14.24 -5.72 10.18
C TRP A 3 -15.43 -6.55 9.68
N VAL A 4 -16.57 -5.91 9.46
CA VAL A 4 -17.79 -6.50 8.87
C VAL A 4 -18.08 -5.80 7.55
N ARG A 5 -17.99 -6.55 6.45
CA ARG A 5 -18.24 -6.04 5.09
C ARG A 5 -19.63 -5.39 4.99
N GLY A 6 -19.69 -4.18 4.43
CA GLY A 6 -20.96 -3.45 4.23
C GLY A 6 -21.56 -2.83 5.49
N GLN A 7 -20.87 -2.93 6.64
CA GLN A 7 -21.34 -2.36 7.91
C GLN A 7 -20.26 -1.52 8.59
N SER A 8 -19.04 -2.03 8.68
CA SER A 8 -17.92 -1.28 9.24
C SER A 8 -17.53 -0.12 8.33
N MET A 9 -17.38 1.07 8.92
CA MET A 9 -16.92 2.25 8.20
C MET A 9 -15.40 2.43 8.39
N PRO A 10 -14.64 2.75 7.33
CA PRO A 10 -13.19 2.96 7.42
C PRO A 10 -12.81 3.99 8.50
N ILE A 11 -13.55 5.09 8.60
CA ILE A 11 -13.29 6.18 9.55
C ILE A 11 -13.47 5.73 11.01
N GLU A 12 -14.51 4.96 11.31
CA GLU A 12 -14.79 4.43 12.65
C GLU A 12 -13.75 3.40 13.08
N MET A 13 -13.17 2.70 12.10
CA MET A 13 -12.16 1.66 12.30
C MET A 13 -10.73 2.20 12.17
N ASN A 14 -10.56 3.52 12.02
CA ASN A 14 -9.28 4.20 11.83
C ASN A 14 -8.42 3.57 10.72
N CYS A 15 -9.06 3.30 9.57
CA CYS A 15 -8.46 2.72 8.38
C CYS A 15 -8.08 3.83 7.38
N ASP A 16 -6.83 4.28 7.45
CA ASP A 16 -6.24 5.30 6.58
C ASP A 16 -5.02 4.76 5.81
N LEU A 17 -4.38 5.62 4.99
CA LEU A 17 -3.17 5.26 4.27
C LEU A 17 -2.00 5.00 5.22
N GLU A 18 -1.94 5.59 6.41
CA GLU A 18 -0.91 5.25 7.41
C GLU A 18 -1.03 3.77 7.83
N LYS A 19 -2.24 3.20 7.93
CA LYS A 19 -2.42 1.74 8.11
C LYS A 19 -1.91 0.92 6.94
N VAL A 20 -2.04 1.42 5.71
CA VAL A 20 -1.43 0.75 4.54
C VAL A 20 0.09 0.77 4.67
N ILE A 21 0.68 1.89 5.11
CA ILE A 21 2.13 2.01 5.31
C ILE A 21 2.62 1.12 6.46
N ASP A 22 1.85 0.98 7.55
CA ASP A 22 2.15 0.03 8.63
C ASP A 22 2.31 -1.40 8.08
N ASN A 23 1.43 -1.82 7.17
CA ASN A 23 1.51 -3.15 6.55
C ASN A 23 2.71 -3.29 5.62
N ILE A 24 3.02 -2.25 4.82
CA ILE A 24 4.21 -2.24 3.97
C ILE A 24 5.49 -2.35 4.81
N ASP A 25 5.58 -1.56 5.89
CA ASP A 25 6.72 -1.55 6.81
C ASP A 25 6.90 -2.89 7.50
N HIS A 26 5.80 -3.49 7.98
CA HIS A 26 5.84 -4.82 8.57
C HIS A 26 6.39 -5.88 7.59
N ILE A 27 5.96 -5.87 6.33
CA ILE A 27 6.48 -6.80 5.31
C ILE A 27 7.98 -6.54 5.06
N CYS A 28 8.40 -5.27 5.00
CA CYS A 28 9.83 -4.92 4.85
C CYS A 28 10.66 -5.44 6.02
N GLN A 29 10.17 -5.30 7.25
CA GLN A 29 10.85 -5.79 8.46
C GLN A 29 10.97 -7.32 8.47
N LEU A 30 9.91 -8.03 8.08
CA LEU A 30 9.94 -9.49 7.96
C LEU A 30 10.92 -9.97 6.88
N ALA A 31 10.98 -9.28 5.74
CA ALA A 31 11.90 -9.60 4.65
C ALA A 31 13.34 -9.11 4.91
N GLY A 32 13.53 -8.21 5.87
CA GLY A 32 14.80 -7.53 6.16
C GLY A 32 15.21 -6.49 5.11
N ASN A 33 14.34 -6.16 4.15
CA ASN A 33 14.59 -5.18 3.09
C ASN A 33 13.27 -4.80 2.36
N ALA A 34 13.34 -3.81 1.47
CA ALA A 34 12.20 -3.33 0.68
C ALA A 34 12.01 -4.05 -0.67
N ASP A 35 12.73 -5.14 -0.95
CA ASP A 35 12.71 -5.79 -2.26
C ASP A 35 11.46 -6.67 -2.46
N HIS A 36 10.69 -6.98 -1.41
CA HIS A 36 9.66 -8.01 -1.48
C HIS A 36 8.22 -7.49 -1.29
N VAL A 37 8.00 -6.19 -1.45
CA VAL A 37 6.67 -5.56 -1.31
C VAL A 37 6.36 -4.66 -2.51
N ALA A 38 5.10 -4.61 -2.91
CA ALA A 38 4.65 -3.81 -4.04
C ALA A 38 3.16 -3.43 -3.85
N ILE A 39 2.72 -2.38 -4.54
CA ILE A 39 1.34 -1.89 -4.45
C ILE A 39 0.46 -2.65 -5.44
N GLY A 40 -0.69 -3.13 -4.95
CA GLY A 40 -1.83 -3.56 -5.75
C GLY A 40 -3.08 -3.04 -5.07
N SER A 41 -3.61 -1.92 -5.54
CA SER A 41 -4.63 -1.15 -4.81
C SER A 41 -6.02 -1.77 -4.86
N ASP A 42 -6.30 -2.60 -5.86
CA ASP A 42 -7.64 -3.16 -6.11
C ASP A 42 -8.74 -2.08 -6.20
N LEU A 43 -8.36 -0.88 -6.69
CA LEU A 43 -9.32 0.18 -7.00
C LEU A 43 -10.30 -0.35 -8.04
N ASP A 44 -11.59 -0.12 -7.80
CA ASP A 44 -12.73 -0.64 -8.58
C ASP A 44 -12.92 -2.17 -8.55
N GLY A 45 -12.08 -2.93 -7.83
CA GLY A 45 -12.19 -4.39 -7.70
C GLY A 45 -12.78 -4.89 -6.38
N ALA A 46 -12.60 -4.13 -5.29
CA ALA A 46 -13.01 -4.53 -3.94
C ALA A 46 -14.49 -4.15 -3.60
N PHE A 47 -14.67 -3.34 -2.56
CA PHE A 47 -15.97 -2.98 -1.98
C PHE A 47 -16.45 -1.58 -2.40
N GLY A 48 -15.82 -1.00 -3.42
CA GLY A 48 -15.93 0.42 -3.74
C GLY A 48 -15.07 1.30 -2.83
N LYS A 49 -15.07 2.60 -3.13
CA LYS A 49 -14.37 3.63 -2.35
C LYS A 49 -14.87 3.70 -0.90
N GLU A 50 -16.13 3.35 -0.67
CA GLU A 50 -16.82 3.45 0.63
C GLU A 50 -16.18 2.57 1.72
N GLN A 51 -15.39 1.57 1.30
CA GLN A 51 -14.74 0.60 2.17
C GLN A 51 -13.22 0.51 1.94
N SER A 52 -12.63 1.47 1.23
CA SER A 52 -11.18 1.69 1.15
C SER A 52 -10.71 2.62 2.27
N PRO A 53 -9.40 2.85 2.45
CA PRO A 53 -8.91 3.88 3.37
C PRO A 53 -9.61 5.23 3.14
N TYR A 54 -10.04 5.89 4.20
CA TYR A 54 -10.90 7.09 4.09
C TYR A 54 -10.18 8.33 3.55
N ASP A 55 -8.86 8.28 3.45
CA ASP A 55 -7.98 9.31 2.87
C ASP A 55 -7.43 8.89 1.49
N LEU A 56 -8.03 7.87 0.87
CA LEU A 56 -7.78 7.41 -0.50
C LEU A 56 -9.04 7.66 -1.35
N GLU A 57 -9.16 8.87 -1.92
CA GLU A 57 -10.38 9.30 -2.59
C GLU A 57 -10.40 8.97 -4.09
N THR A 58 -9.23 8.96 -4.72
CA THR A 58 -9.01 8.74 -6.14
C THR A 58 -7.69 7.99 -6.39
N ILE A 59 -7.49 7.53 -7.63
CA ILE A 59 -6.22 6.92 -8.03
C ILE A 59 -5.01 7.87 -7.87
N ALA A 60 -5.23 9.19 -7.93
CA ALA A 60 -4.16 10.17 -7.75
C ALA A 60 -3.59 10.16 -6.33
N ASP A 61 -4.41 9.79 -5.34
CA ASP A 61 -4.01 9.78 -3.92
C ASP A 61 -3.05 8.63 -3.58
N LEU A 62 -2.90 7.63 -4.46
CA LEU A 62 -1.82 6.63 -4.34
C LEU A 62 -0.42 7.28 -4.35
N GLN A 63 -0.28 8.49 -4.90
CA GLN A 63 0.97 9.23 -4.83
C GLN A 63 1.34 9.61 -3.39
N ASN A 64 0.39 9.66 -2.45
CA ASN A 64 0.67 9.97 -1.05
C ASN A 64 1.51 8.87 -0.37
N VAL A 65 1.46 7.62 -0.86
CA VAL A 65 2.27 6.51 -0.34
C VAL A 65 3.76 6.84 -0.32
N GLN A 66 4.26 7.51 -1.36
CA GLN A 66 5.68 7.90 -1.43
C GLN A 66 6.06 8.89 -0.33
N LEU A 67 5.16 9.82 0.01
CA LEU A 67 5.38 10.85 1.02
C LEU A 67 5.38 10.23 2.42
N LEU A 68 4.44 9.33 2.68
CA LEU A 68 4.33 8.62 3.95
C LEU A 68 5.51 7.68 4.19
N LEU A 69 5.96 6.93 3.16
CA LEU A 69 7.18 6.11 3.26
C LEU A 69 8.42 6.97 3.53
N LYS A 70 8.56 8.12 2.84
CA LYS A 70 9.66 9.05 3.08
C LYS A 70 9.67 9.57 4.53
N LYS A 71 8.50 9.89 5.08
CA LYS A 71 8.34 10.30 6.49
C LYS A 71 8.80 9.22 7.48
N ARG A 72 8.73 7.93 7.10
CA ARG A 72 9.23 6.79 7.88
C ARG A 72 10.71 6.47 7.66
N GLY A 73 11.43 7.27 6.89
CA GLY A 73 12.88 7.12 6.69
C GLY A 73 13.26 6.17 5.56
N TYR A 74 12.32 5.73 4.73
CA TYR A 74 12.66 4.96 3.52
C TYR A 74 13.50 5.80 2.56
N SER A 75 14.54 5.19 2.01
CA SER A 75 15.38 5.81 1.00
C SER A 75 14.60 6.03 -0.31
N THR A 76 14.98 7.01 -1.12
CA THR A 76 14.40 7.21 -2.46
C THR A 76 14.51 5.95 -3.32
N ALA A 77 15.60 5.19 -3.17
CA ALA A 77 15.79 3.94 -3.89
C ALA A 77 14.77 2.88 -3.47
N ASP A 78 14.53 2.72 -2.16
CA ASP A 78 13.56 1.76 -1.65
C ASP A 78 12.12 2.16 -1.97
N ILE A 79 11.79 3.45 -1.91
CA ILE A 79 10.49 3.95 -2.38
C ILE A 79 10.28 3.58 -3.85
N GLY A 80 11.28 3.79 -4.73
CA GLY A 80 11.19 3.41 -6.13
C GLY A 80 10.96 1.90 -6.34
N LYS A 81 11.57 1.06 -5.51
CA LYS A 81 11.32 -0.39 -5.53
C LYS A 81 9.87 -0.72 -5.18
N ILE A 82 9.35 -0.15 -4.10
CA ILE A 82 7.97 -0.40 -3.62
C ILE A 82 6.93 0.11 -4.63
N MET A 83 7.13 1.32 -5.16
CA MET A 83 6.18 1.96 -6.08
C MET A 83 6.09 1.26 -7.43
N HIS A 84 7.19 0.68 -7.95
CA HIS A 84 7.17 -0.01 -9.24
C HIS A 84 8.30 -1.02 -9.46
N GLY A 85 9.49 -0.80 -8.90
CA GLY A 85 10.70 -1.57 -9.24
C GLY A 85 10.59 -3.07 -8.92
N ASN A 86 9.93 -3.42 -7.83
CA ASN A 86 9.75 -4.82 -7.42
C ASN A 86 8.81 -5.57 -8.36
N TRP A 87 7.70 -4.94 -8.77
CA TRP A 87 6.82 -5.49 -9.81
C TRP A 87 7.58 -5.72 -11.12
N LEU A 88 8.28 -4.70 -11.61
CA LEU A 88 9.03 -4.80 -12.86
C LEU A 88 10.09 -5.91 -12.80
N ARG A 89 10.81 -6.04 -11.67
CA ARG A 89 11.80 -7.11 -11.46
C ARG A 89 11.15 -8.49 -11.47
N PHE A 90 10.03 -8.67 -10.76
CA PHE A 90 9.31 -9.94 -10.68
C PHE A 90 8.77 -10.36 -12.06
N LEU A 91 8.03 -9.47 -12.71
CA LEU A 91 7.41 -9.69 -14.01
C LEU A 91 8.47 -10.02 -15.08
N ARG A 92 9.54 -9.23 -15.19
CA ARG A 92 10.64 -9.50 -16.13
C ARG A 92 11.37 -10.81 -15.87
N LYS A 93 11.37 -11.32 -14.64
CA LYS A 93 11.95 -12.62 -14.31
C LYS A 93 11.01 -13.76 -14.74
N ALA A 94 9.70 -13.59 -14.56
CA ALA A 94 8.70 -14.59 -14.90
C ALA A 94 8.47 -14.76 -16.41
N TRP A 95 8.70 -13.70 -17.20
CA TRP A 95 8.59 -13.71 -18.66
C TRP A 95 9.87 -14.07 -19.42
N LYS A 96 10.89 -14.60 -18.72
CA LYS A 96 12.07 -15.22 -19.34
C LYS A 96 11.86 -16.71 -19.46
#